data_AF-A0A7T6ZDS6-F1
#
_entry.id   AF-A0A7T6ZDS6-F1
#
_cell.length_a   1.000
_cell.length_b   1.000
_cell.length_c   1.000
_cell.angle_alpha   90.00
_cell.angle_beta   90.00
_cell.angle_gamma   90.00
#
_symmetry.space_group_name_H-M   'P 1'
#
loop_
_entity.id
_entity.type
_entity.pdbx_description
1 polymer ?
#
loop_
_entity_poly.entity_id
_entity_poly.type
_entity_poly.pdbx_seq_one_letter_code
_entity_poly.pdbx_strand_id
1 'polypeptide(L)'
;MNEDNLPHEGYATYRLTVDLHEDDQNELMSLYIPRVYSAHRTWVNDELLHEQGVVGVDRSDMEPDEYSQALPFQTDSDQLEIILQVSNFTQRAGGIWGPIMIGTEEDISAYREDNVTETTFFVGSLITMGLVFICFYLFRRKNRSPLYFGILCIAVALQTFLQGDKFSSLETMWLRSRSHHLA
;
A
#
# COMPACT_ATOMS: atom_id res chain seq x y z
N MET A 1 10.45 20.64 -18.56
CA MET A 1 9.53 19.60 -18.08
C MET A 1 8.29 19.74 -18.93
N ASN A 2 8.10 18.89 -19.94
CA ASN A 2 6.95 18.99 -20.84
C ASN A 2 5.71 18.56 -20.06
N GLU A 3 4.75 19.48 -19.90
CA GLU A 3 3.41 19.24 -19.37
C GLU A 3 2.50 18.61 -20.43
N ASP A 4 2.97 17.54 -21.07
CA ASP A 4 2.07 16.71 -21.86
C ASP A 4 1.21 15.90 -20.89
N ASN A 5 -0.11 15.99 -21.02
CA ASN A 5 -1.07 15.17 -20.28
C ASN A 5 -0.81 13.70 -20.62
N LEU A 6 0.07 13.05 -19.84
CA LEU A 6 0.34 11.63 -19.99
C LEU A 6 -0.96 10.86 -19.69
N PRO A 7 -1.37 9.94 -20.58
CA PRO A 7 -2.52 9.10 -20.31
C PRO A 7 -2.28 8.30 -19.02
N HIS A 8 -3.32 8.18 -18.19
CA HIS A 8 -3.27 7.42 -16.93
C HIS A 8 -3.10 5.90 -17.15
N GLU A 9 -3.27 5.47 -18.40
CA GLU A 9 -3.10 4.10 -18.86
C GLU A 9 -1.80 3.98 -19.66
N GLY A 10 -0.96 3.00 -19.32
CA GLY A 10 0.32 2.78 -19.97
C GLY A 10 1.30 1.98 -19.10
N TYR A 11 2.55 1.93 -19.55
CA TYR A 11 3.64 1.29 -18.83
C TYR A 11 4.76 2.31 -18.56
N ALA A 12 5.40 2.20 -17.40
CA ALA A 12 6.51 3.05 -17.01
C ALA A 12 7.58 2.22 -16.28
N THR A 13 8.85 2.58 -16.48
CA THR A 13 9.97 1.98 -15.75
C THR A 13 10.66 3.05 -14.93
N TYR A 14 10.65 2.87 -13.62
CA TYR A 14 11.39 3.66 -12.67
C TYR A 14 12.73 2.97 -12.38
N ARG A 15 13.79 3.77 -12.30
CA ARG A 15 15.11 3.29 -11.92
C ARG A 15 15.66 4.18 -10.82
N LEU A 16 16.08 3.55 -9.72
CA LEU A 16 16.69 4.20 -8.59
C LEU A 16 18.04 3.51 -8.32
N THR A 17 19.08 4.30 -8.17
CA THR A 17 20.40 3.81 -7.75
C THR A 17 20.70 4.41 -6.39
N VAL A 18 21.06 3.57 -5.44
CA VAL A 18 21.38 3.95 -4.06
C VAL A 18 22.80 3.48 -3.76
N ASP A 19 23.65 4.39 -3.30
CA ASP A 19 24.99 4.05 -2.81
C ASP A 19 24.84 3.50 -1.38
N LEU A 20 25.32 2.28 -1.14
CA LEU A 20 25.27 1.62 0.17
C LEU A 20 26.53 1.93 0.98
N HIS A 21 26.41 1.99 2.31
CA HIS A 21 27.59 2.07 3.17
C HIS A 21 28.26 0.70 3.29
N GLU A 22 29.56 0.67 3.58
CA GLU A 22 30.31 -0.59 3.78
C GLU A 22 29.69 -1.47 4.88
N ASP A 23 29.07 -0.85 5.89
CA ASP A 23 28.41 -1.55 7.00
C ASP A 23 27.10 -2.24 6.59
N ASP A 24 26.44 -1.76 5.53
CA ASP A 24 25.19 -2.34 5.01
C ASP A 24 25.46 -3.51 4.04
N GLN A 25 26.71 -3.69 3.61
CA GLN A 25 27.09 -4.77 2.70
C GLN A 25 26.98 -6.12 3.41
N ASN A 26 26.49 -7.14 2.72
CA ASN A 26 26.22 -8.46 3.28
C ASN A 26 25.17 -8.51 4.40
N GLU A 27 24.53 -7.41 4.78
CA GLU A 27 23.42 -7.44 5.73
C GLU A 27 22.11 -7.85 5.04
N LEU A 28 21.24 -8.54 5.78
CA LEU A 28 19.90 -8.88 5.29
C LEU A 28 19.01 -7.63 5.35
N MET A 29 18.95 -6.91 4.23
CA MET A 29 18.07 -5.76 4.07
C MET A 29 16.73 -6.18 3.50
N SER A 30 15.76 -5.27 3.56
CA SER A 30 14.45 -5.48 2.99
C SER A 30 13.99 -4.24 2.23
N LEU A 31 13.41 -4.49 1.06
CA LEU A 31 12.82 -3.48 0.20
C LEU A 31 11.32 -3.47 0.43
N TYR A 32 10.81 -2.40 1.03
CA TYR A 32 9.36 -2.20 1.15
C TYR A 32 8.83 -1.56 -0.13
N ILE A 33 8.03 -2.33 -0.85
CA ILE A 33 7.26 -1.84 -1.98
C ILE A 33 5.86 -1.52 -1.47
N PRO A 34 5.46 -0.23 -1.45
CA PRO A 34 4.10 0.15 -1.11
C PRO A 34 3.14 -0.34 -2.19
N ARG A 35 1.85 -0.23 -1.95
CA ARG A 35 0.83 -0.57 -2.94
C ARG A 35 1.10 0.16 -4.28
N VAL A 36 1.34 -0.62 -5.34
CA VAL A 36 1.52 -0.12 -6.71
C VAL A 36 0.28 -0.52 -7.51
N TYR A 37 -0.25 0.41 -8.31
CA TYR A 37 -1.47 0.10 -9.06
C TYR A 37 -1.24 -0.76 -10.30
N SER A 38 -2.14 -1.75 -10.35
CA SER A 38 -2.35 -2.88 -11.23
C SER A 38 -1.25 -3.95 -11.27
N ALA A 39 -0.11 -3.79 -11.95
CA ALA A 39 0.92 -4.83 -11.94
C ALA A 39 2.31 -4.22 -11.92
N HIS A 40 3.23 -4.86 -11.21
CA HIS A 40 4.60 -4.41 -11.16
C HIS A 40 5.60 -5.55 -11.16
N ARG A 41 6.77 -5.26 -11.71
CA ARG A 41 7.93 -6.12 -11.68
C ARG A 41 9.11 -5.35 -11.12
N THR A 42 9.79 -5.96 -10.14
CA THR A 42 10.89 -5.32 -9.41
C THR A 42 12.16 -6.13 -9.58
N TRP A 43 13.20 -5.46 -10.05
CA TRP A 43 14.55 -5.99 -10.09
C TRP A 43 15.43 -5.27 -9.10
N VAL A 44 16.36 -6.01 -8.52
CA VAL A 44 17.43 -5.51 -7.66
C VAL A 44 18.75 -6.04 -8.20
N ASN A 45 19.66 -5.15 -8.57
CA ASN A 45 20.96 -5.48 -9.18
C ASN A 45 20.84 -6.46 -10.36
N ASP A 46 19.97 -6.12 -11.33
CA ASP A 46 19.62 -6.95 -12.49
C ASP A 46 18.94 -8.31 -12.19
N GLU A 47 18.77 -8.70 -10.92
CA GLU A 47 18.05 -9.91 -10.53
C GLU A 47 16.56 -9.62 -10.29
N LEU A 48 15.69 -10.45 -10.87
CA LEU A 48 14.25 -10.33 -10.67
C LEU A 48 13.89 -10.77 -9.24
N LEU A 49 13.58 -9.80 -8.38
CA LEU A 49 13.27 -10.05 -6.98
C LEU A 49 11.79 -10.44 -6.79
N HIS A 50 10.90 -9.74 -7.49
CA HIS A 50 9.46 -9.99 -7.37
C HIS A 50 8.69 -9.55 -8.60
N GLU A 51 7.61 -10.29 -8.89
CA GLU A 51 6.60 -9.92 -9.86
C GLU A 51 5.24 -10.06 -9.20
N GLN A 52 4.49 -8.96 -9.20
CA GLN A 52 3.15 -8.87 -8.63
C GLN A 52 2.16 -8.58 -9.76
N GLY A 53 1.28 -9.54 -10.02
CA GLY A 53 0.45 -9.56 -11.23
C GLY A 53 1.23 -9.99 -12.48
N VAL A 54 0.62 -9.83 -13.65
CA VAL A 54 1.30 -10.01 -14.94
C VAL A 54 1.43 -8.64 -15.61
N VAL A 55 2.67 -8.20 -15.83
CA VAL A 55 2.96 -6.93 -16.51
C VAL A 55 2.74 -7.11 -18.02
N GLY A 56 1.54 -6.75 -18.48
CA GLY A 56 1.18 -6.73 -19.90
C GLY A 56 1.46 -5.37 -20.57
N VAL A 57 1.67 -5.38 -21.88
CA VAL A 57 1.73 -4.18 -22.74
C VAL A 57 0.32 -3.73 -23.15
N ASP A 58 -0.67 -4.62 -22.97
CA ASP A 58 -2.08 -4.41 -23.29
C ASP A 58 -2.97 -4.94 -22.15
N ARG A 59 -4.20 -4.44 -22.07
CA ARG A 59 -5.20 -4.80 -21.04
C ARG A 59 -5.56 -6.29 -21.01
N SER A 60 -5.39 -7.02 -22.12
CA SER A 60 -5.67 -8.46 -22.21
C SER A 60 -4.58 -9.33 -21.60
N ASP A 61 -3.35 -8.82 -21.52
CA ASP A 61 -2.16 -9.56 -21.06
C ASP A 61 -1.78 -9.17 -19.63
N MET A 62 -2.68 -8.47 -18.93
CA MET A 62 -2.45 -7.91 -17.61
C MET A 62 -3.36 -8.54 -16.56
N GLU A 63 -2.77 -9.09 -15.51
CA GLU A 63 -3.49 -9.52 -14.31
C GLU A 63 -3.14 -8.57 -13.15
N PRO A 64 -4.12 -7.84 -12.59
CA PRO A 64 -3.86 -6.89 -11.52
C PRO A 64 -3.75 -7.58 -10.15
N ASP A 65 -2.72 -7.23 -9.38
CA ASP A 65 -2.56 -7.65 -7.98
C ASP A 65 -1.92 -6.51 -7.17
N GLU A 66 -2.52 -6.16 -6.03
CA GLU A 66 -2.31 -4.86 -5.37
C GLU A 66 -2.19 -5.00 -3.84
N TYR A 67 -1.02 -5.44 -3.37
CA TYR A 67 -0.68 -5.50 -1.95
C TYR A 67 0.75 -4.99 -1.69
N SER A 68 0.97 -4.35 -0.53
CA SER A 68 2.31 -3.92 -0.12
C SER A 68 3.14 -5.12 0.38
N GLN A 69 4.40 -5.22 -0.05
CA GLN A 69 5.28 -6.32 0.33
C GLN A 69 6.66 -5.81 0.78
N ALA A 70 7.21 -6.47 1.80
CA ALA A 70 8.61 -6.35 2.17
C ALA A 70 9.37 -7.51 1.50
N LEU A 71 10.36 -7.18 0.67
CA LEU A 71 11.16 -8.14 -0.07
C LEU A 71 12.57 -8.18 0.52
N PRO A 72 12.93 -9.25 1.26
CA PRO A 72 14.28 -9.37 1.77
C PRO A 72 15.26 -9.58 0.61
N PHE A 73 16.38 -8.88 0.65
CA PHE A 73 17.48 -9.04 -0.31
C PHE A 73 18.82 -8.89 0.42
N GLN A 74 19.86 -9.48 -0.15
CA GLN A 74 21.24 -9.34 0.32
C GLN A 74 22.08 -8.94 -0.88
N THR A 75 23.01 -8.00 -0.70
CA THR A 75 23.90 -7.58 -1.77
C THR A 75 25.33 -7.40 -1.28
N ASP A 76 26.26 -7.80 -2.15
CA ASP A 76 27.70 -7.59 -2.00
C ASP A 76 28.20 -6.35 -2.76
N SER A 77 27.29 -5.58 -3.35
CA SER A 77 27.61 -4.43 -4.21
C SER A 77 27.61 -3.13 -3.42
N ASP A 78 28.55 -2.24 -3.72
CA ASP A 78 28.60 -0.86 -3.21
C ASP A 78 27.40 -0.02 -3.69
N GLN A 79 26.76 -0.46 -4.79
CA GLN A 79 25.60 0.19 -5.38
C GLN A 79 24.43 -0.77 -5.49
N LEU A 80 23.28 -0.32 -5.01
CA LEU A 80 22.00 -0.98 -5.16
C LEU A 80 21.22 -0.33 -6.31
N GLU A 81 21.01 -1.08 -7.40
CA GLU A 81 20.12 -0.66 -8.48
C GLU A 81 18.74 -1.30 -8.31
N ILE A 82 17.70 -0.48 -8.15
CA ILE A 82 16.31 -0.91 -8.08
C ILE A 82 15.61 -0.45 -9.36
N ILE A 83 15.10 -1.41 -10.11
CA ILE A 83 14.27 -1.16 -11.29
C ILE A 83 12.85 -1.59 -10.94
N LEU A 84 11.89 -0.68 -11.06
CA LEU A 84 10.48 -0.96 -10.88
C LEU A 84 9.74 -0.67 -12.19
N GLN A 85 9.28 -1.71 -12.87
CA GLN A 85 8.41 -1.59 -14.02
C GLN A 85 6.96 -1.72 -13.58
N VAL A 86 6.16 -0.72 -13.91
CA VAL A 86 4.73 -0.66 -13.59
C VAL A 86 3.95 -0.65 -14.89
N SER A 87 2.90 -1.46 -14.94
CA SER A 87 1.90 -1.41 -15.99
C SER A 87 0.56 -1.04 -15.34
N ASN A 88 -0.19 -0.16 -15.97
CA ASN A 88 -1.55 0.19 -15.55
C ASN A 88 -2.44 0.34 -16.78
N PHE A 89 -3.25 -0.67 -17.09
CA PHE A 89 -4.27 -0.61 -18.14
C PHE A 89 -5.70 -0.80 -17.59
N THR A 90 -5.84 -0.87 -16.27
CA THR A 90 -7.11 -1.25 -15.62
C THR A 90 -7.62 -0.18 -14.67
N GLN A 91 -6.73 0.58 -14.02
CA GLN A 91 -7.12 1.60 -13.05
C GLN A 91 -7.04 3.02 -13.61
N ARG A 92 -8.03 3.85 -13.26
CA ARG A 92 -8.07 5.30 -13.59
C ARG A 92 -6.95 6.10 -12.91
N ALA A 93 -6.36 5.57 -11.85
CA ALA A 93 -5.22 6.15 -11.16
C ALA A 93 -4.02 5.24 -11.37
N GLY A 94 -2.93 5.78 -11.90
CA GLY A 94 -1.64 5.10 -12.03
C GLY A 94 -0.64 5.67 -11.04
N GLY A 95 0.37 4.87 -10.68
CA GLY A 95 1.49 5.33 -9.87
C GLY A 95 1.72 4.50 -8.59
N ILE A 96 2.80 4.86 -7.91
CA ILE A 96 3.23 4.27 -6.65
C ILE A 96 2.56 5.06 -5.54
N TRP A 97 1.75 4.41 -4.70
CA TRP A 97 0.91 5.11 -3.73
C TRP A 97 1.66 5.64 -2.50
N GLY A 98 2.91 5.21 -2.30
CA GLY A 98 3.74 5.61 -1.18
C GLY A 98 5.23 5.63 -1.52
N PRO A 99 6.09 6.01 -0.57
CA PRO A 99 7.53 5.91 -0.74
C PRO A 99 7.97 4.45 -0.79
N ILE A 100 8.90 4.14 -1.70
CA ILE A 100 9.69 2.90 -1.62
C ILE A 100 10.69 3.10 -0.49
N MET A 101 10.75 2.14 0.45
CA MET A 101 11.63 2.24 1.62
C MET A 101 12.62 1.08 1.61
N ILE A 102 13.85 1.37 2.03
CA ILE A 102 14.92 0.39 2.19
C ILE A 102 15.33 0.47 3.65
N GLY A 103 15.44 -0.67 4.30
CA GLY A 103 15.87 -0.75 5.68
C GLY A 103 15.88 -2.20 6.16
N THR A 104 16.13 -2.38 7.45
CA THR A 104 16.04 -3.69 8.09
C THR A 104 14.57 -4.13 8.20
N GLU A 105 14.33 -5.42 8.49
CA GLU A 105 12.97 -5.90 8.77
C GLU A 105 12.34 -5.16 9.97
N GLU A 106 13.16 -4.75 10.94
CA GLU A 106 12.74 -3.97 12.11
C GLU A 106 12.27 -2.57 11.72
N ASP A 107 13.01 -1.88 10.83
CA ASP A 107 12.65 -0.53 10.35
C ASP A 107 11.31 -0.54 9.59
N ILE A 108 11.13 -1.53 8.71
CA ILE A 108 9.89 -1.69 7.93
C ILE A 108 8.72 -2.05 8.85
N SER A 109 8.97 -2.88 9.86
CA SER A 109 7.96 -3.24 10.86
C SER A 109 7.56 -2.03 11.70
N ALA A 110 8.52 -1.23 12.17
CA ALA A 110 8.27 0.00 12.90
C ALA A 110 7.46 1.02 12.06
N TYR A 111 7.83 1.20 10.78
CA TYR A 111 7.07 2.06 9.88
C TYR A 111 5.62 1.59 9.68
N ARG A 112 5.41 0.27 9.58
CA ARG A 112 4.07 -0.31 9.49
C ARG A 112 3.28 -0.10 10.78
N GLU A 113 3.91 -0.23 11.95
CA GLU A 113 3.28 0.00 13.25
C GLU A 113 2.86 1.46 13.46
N ASP A 114 3.68 2.42 13.03
CA ASP A 114 3.36 3.85 13.11
C ASP A 114 2.16 4.21 12.24
N ASN A 115 2.15 3.78 10.97
CA ASN A 115 1.01 4.00 10.07
C ASN A 115 -0.28 3.38 10.61
N VAL A 116 -0.17 2.20 11.23
CA VAL A 116 -1.29 1.53 11.89
C VAL A 116 -1.80 2.34 13.08
N THR A 117 -0.90 2.91 13.88
CA THR A 117 -1.24 3.70 15.06
C THR A 117 -1.96 4.98 14.68
N GLU A 118 -1.48 5.70 13.67
CA GLU A 118 -2.11 6.92 13.16
C GLU A 118 -3.52 6.63 12.62
N THR A 119 -3.66 5.60 11.78
CA THR A 119 -4.96 5.20 11.22
C THR A 119 -5.94 4.80 12.32
N THR A 120 -5.48 4.04 13.32
CA THR A 120 -6.32 3.59 14.44
C THR A 120 -6.75 4.77 15.31
N PHE A 121 -5.86 5.73 15.55
CA PHE A 121 -6.18 6.96 16.27
C PHE A 121 -7.24 7.78 15.53
N PHE A 122 -7.09 7.96 14.22
CA PHE A 122 -8.03 8.70 13.39
C PHE A 122 -9.43 8.04 13.40
N VAL A 123 -9.50 6.72 13.17
CA VAL A 123 -10.75 5.95 13.22
C VAL A 123 -11.39 6.02 14.61
N GLY A 124 -10.61 5.86 15.68
CA GLY A 124 -11.09 5.96 17.06
C GLY A 124 -11.64 7.34 17.40
N SER A 125 -11.02 8.40 16.89
CA SER A 125 -11.49 9.78 17.07
C SER A 125 -12.84 10.03 16.38
N LEU A 126 -13.03 9.52 15.16
CA LEU A 126 -14.27 9.62 14.40
C LEU A 126 -15.42 8.85 15.05
N ILE A 127 -15.15 7.63 15.55
CA ILE A 127 -16.15 6.85 16.29
C ILE A 127 -16.56 7.60 17.56
N THR A 128 -15.59 8.11 18.32
CA THR A 128 -15.86 8.88 19.55
C THR A 128 -16.71 10.11 19.26
N MET A 129 -16.35 10.90 18.24
CA MET A 129 -17.17 12.04 17.79
C MET A 129 -18.58 11.60 17.39
N GLY A 130 -18.70 10.55 16.58
CA GLY A 130 -19.98 10.02 16.13
C GLY A 130 -20.90 9.66 17.30
N LEU A 131 -20.37 8.93 18.28
CA LEU A 131 -21.09 8.56 19.51
C LEU A 131 -21.47 9.80 20.34
N VAL A 132 -20.59 10.77 20.50
CA VAL A 132 -20.89 12.02 21.24
C VAL A 132 -22.06 12.77 20.59
N PHE A 133 -22.07 12.92 19.26
CA PHE A 133 -23.14 13.62 18.54
C PHE A 133 -24.47 12.86 18.57
N ILE A 134 -24.44 11.52 18.53
CA ILE A 134 -25.63 10.68 18.68
C ILE A 134 -26.17 10.78 20.11
N CYS A 135 -25.32 10.69 21.13
CA CYS A 135 -25.70 10.87 22.54
C CYS A 135 -26.30 12.26 22.76
N PHE A 136 -25.68 13.32 22.20
CA PHE A 136 -26.20 14.68 22.30
C PHE A 136 -27.60 14.81 21.69
N TYR A 137 -27.86 14.15 20.56
CA TYR A 137 -29.21 14.08 19.98
C TYR A 137 -30.21 13.34 20.87
N LEU A 138 -29.80 12.23 21.51
CA LEU A 138 -30.67 11.48 22.43
C LEU A 138 -31.07 12.31 23.65
N PHE A 139 -30.14 13.08 24.22
CA PHE A 139 -30.41 13.99 25.34
C PHE A 139 -31.18 15.26 24.95
N ARG A 140 -31.00 15.75 23.71
CA ARG A 140 -31.61 17.00 23.26
C ARG A 140 -32.21 16.84 21.86
N ARG A 141 -33.33 16.12 21.77
CA ARG A 141 -34.10 15.80 20.54
C ARG A 141 -34.69 17.00 19.77
N LYS A 142 -34.25 18.23 20.05
CA LYS A 142 -34.82 19.44 19.45
C LYS A 142 -34.48 19.59 17.96
N ASN A 143 -33.27 19.17 17.56
CA ASN A 143 -32.79 19.26 16.17
C ASN A 143 -32.20 17.91 15.71
N ARG A 144 -32.52 17.48 14.48
CA ARG A 144 -32.01 16.21 13.91
C ARG A 144 -30.62 16.33 13.28
N SER A 145 -30.10 17.54 13.07
CA SER A 145 -28.79 17.77 12.44
C SER A 145 -27.61 17.04 13.12
N PRO A 146 -27.51 16.99 14.47
CA PRO A 146 -26.44 16.25 15.15
C PRO A 146 -26.49 14.73 14.89
N LEU A 147 -27.67 14.16 14.67
CA LEU A 147 -27.83 12.74 14.37
C LEU A 147 -27.22 12.40 13.01
N TYR A 148 -27.52 13.17 11.97
CA TYR A 148 -26.96 12.95 10.63
C TYR A 148 -25.45 13.11 10.62
N PHE A 149 -24.91 14.08 11.36
CA PHE A 149 -23.47 14.26 11.49
C PHE A 149 -22.81 13.08 12.20
N GLY A 150 -23.39 12.60 13.30
CA GLY A 150 -22.86 11.44 14.02
C GLY A 150 -22.86 10.15 13.18
N ILE A 151 -23.92 9.91 12.41
CA ILE A 151 -23.99 8.78 11.47
C ILE A 151 -22.95 8.91 10.37
N LEU A 152 -22.74 10.12 9.82
CA LEU A 152 -21.71 10.38 8.82
C LEU A 152 -20.31 10.05 9.37
N CYS A 153 -19.99 10.51 10.59
CA CYS A 153 -18.70 10.21 11.22
C CYS A 153 -18.47 8.69 11.37
N ILE A 154 -19.49 7.94 11.78
CA ILE A 154 -19.41 6.47 11.89
C ILE A 154 -19.25 5.83 10.51
N ALA A 155 -19.98 6.29 9.50
CA ALA A 155 -19.87 5.77 8.14
C ALA A 155 -18.46 6.00 7.56
N VAL A 156 -17.88 7.17 7.79
CA VAL A 156 -16.50 7.48 7.37
C VAL A 156 -15.50 6.61 8.14
N ALA A 157 -15.66 6.46 9.46
CA ALA A 157 -14.80 5.59 10.26
C ALA A 157 -14.84 4.13 9.74
N LEU A 158 -16.03 3.63 9.40
CA LEU A 158 -16.21 2.30 8.85
C LEU A 158 -15.57 2.18 7.46
N GLN A 159 -15.76 3.17 6.59
CA GLN A 159 -15.12 3.19 5.27
C GLN A 159 -13.59 3.17 5.38
N THR A 160 -13.00 4.02 6.23
CA THR A 160 -11.56 4.06 6.46
C THR A 160 -11.05 2.73 7.01
N PHE A 161 -11.81 2.10 7.92
CA PHE A 161 -11.46 0.78 8.46
C PHE A 161 -11.45 -0.31 7.38
N LEU A 162 -12.41 -0.27 6.45
CA LEU A 162 -12.50 -1.22 5.33
C LEU A 162 -11.41 -0.98 4.26
N GLN A 163 -10.96 0.25 4.07
CA GLN A 163 -9.92 0.60 3.10
C GLN A 163 -8.49 0.51 3.62
N GLY A 164 -8.29 0.44 4.94
CA GLY A 164 -6.97 0.31 5.51
C GLY A 164 -6.28 -0.99 5.09
N ASP A 165 -4.96 -0.94 4.93
CA ASP A 165 -4.09 -2.06 4.49
C ASP A 165 -4.25 -3.37 5.29
N LYS A 166 -4.93 -3.31 6.44
CA LYS A 166 -5.26 -4.46 7.28
C LYS A 166 -6.37 -5.33 6.69
N PHE A 167 -7.35 -4.76 6.00
CA PHE A 167 -8.44 -5.57 5.44
C PHE A 167 -7.93 -6.34 4.20
N SER A 168 -7.17 -5.67 3.33
CA SER A 168 -6.55 -6.29 2.16
C SER A 168 -5.57 -7.40 2.53
N SER A 169 -4.79 -7.24 3.60
CA SER A 169 -3.87 -8.30 4.08
C SER A 169 -4.59 -9.52 4.68
N LEU A 170 -5.76 -9.33 5.30
CA LEU A 170 -6.55 -10.43 5.87
C LEU A 170 -7.26 -11.24 4.79
N GLU A 171 -7.73 -10.61 3.72
CA GLU A 171 -8.32 -11.32 2.58
C GLU A 171 -7.28 -12.17 1.84
N THR A 172 -6.06 -11.64 1.62
CA THR A 172 -4.99 -12.40 0.95
C THR A 172 -4.47 -13.56 1.81
N MET A 173 -4.37 -13.38 3.13
CA MET A 173 -4.03 -14.48 4.04
C MET A 173 -5.10 -15.59 4.04
N TRP A 174 -6.38 -15.22 3.93
CA TRP A 174 -7.48 -16.17 3.77
C TRP A 174 -7.44 -16.92 2.43
N LEU A 175 -7.15 -16.24 1.33
CA LEU A 175 -7.04 -16.85 -0.01
C LEU A 175 -5.84 -17.81 -0.10
N ARG A 176 -4.69 -17.42 0.47
CA ARG A 176 -3.49 -18.28 0.53
C ARG A 176 -3.66 -19.49 1.44
N SER A 177 -4.39 -19.37 2.55
CA SER A 177 -4.76 -20.52 3.41
C SER A 177 -5.65 -21.51 2.66
N ARG A 178 -6.50 -21.02 1.74
CA ARG A 178 -7.41 -21.86 0.96
C ARG A 178 -6.73 -22.60 -0.19
N SER A 179 -5.67 -22.04 -0.77
CA SER A 179 -4.91 -22.70 -1.85
C SER A 179 -4.03 -23.86 -1.36
N HIS A 180 -3.56 -23.83 -0.10
CA HIS A 180 -2.79 -24.93 0.49
C HIS A 180 -3.62 -26.17 0.84
N HIS A 181 -4.96 -26.08 0.82
CA HIS A 181 -5.85 -27.22 1.06
C HIS A 181 -6.30 -27.95 -0.22
N LEU A 182 -5.88 -27.49 -1.40
CA LEU A 182 -6.23 -28.09 -2.70
C LEU A 182 -5.01 -28.69 -3.44
N ALA A 183 -3.86 -28.82 -2.78
CA ALA A 183 -2.66 -29.49 -3.29
C ALA A 183 -2.43 -30.84 -2.61
#